data_AF-A0A356L208-F1
#
_entry.id   AF-A0A356L208-F1
#
_cell.length_a   1.000
_cell.length_b   1.000
_cell.length_c   1.000
_cell.angle_alpha   90.00
_cell.angle_beta   90.00
_cell.angle_gamma   90.00
#
_symmetry.space_group_name_H-M   'P 1'
#
loop_
_entity.id
_entity.type
_entity.pdbx_description
1 polymer ?
#
loop_
_entity_poly.entity_id
_entity_poly.type
_entity_poly.pdbx_seq_one_letter_code
_entity_poly.pdbx_strand_id
1 'polypeptide(L)' 'AQQARRVIDRLVGYTISPLLWKKIRKGLSAGRVQSVALRMICDREAEISAFVPEEYWTLNAQLL' A
#
# COMPACT_ATOMS: atom_id res chain seq x y z
N ALA A 1 10.66 -23.26 9.45
CA ALA A 1 9.93 -22.04 9.00
C ALA A 1 10.83 -20.92 8.46
N GLN A 2 11.82 -20.42 9.23
CA GLN A 2 12.61 -19.25 8.83
C GLN A 2 13.42 -19.41 7.52
N GLN A 3 13.98 -20.60 7.26
CA GLN A 3 14.68 -20.86 6.00
C GLN A 3 13.76 -20.75 4.78
N ALA A 4 12.56 -21.36 4.84
CA ALA A 4 11.58 -21.25 3.76
C ALA A 4 11.18 -19.79 3.49
N ARG A 5 10.95 -18.99 4.55
CA ARG A 5 10.68 -17.56 4.42
C ARG A 5 11.81 -16.82 3.68
N ARG A 6 13.06 -17.05 4.08
CA ARG A 6 14.24 -16.44 3.42
C ARG A 6 14.34 -16.83 1.95
N VAL A 7 14.09 -18.10 1.62
CA VAL A 7 14.11 -18.58 0.23
C VAL A 7 13.03 -17.87 -0.59
N ILE A 8 11.80 -17.78 -0.08
CA ILE A 8 10.70 -17.09 -0.77
C ILE A 8 11.01 -15.61 -0.98
N ASP A 9 11.46 -14.92 0.06
CA ASP A 9 11.76 -13.48 -0.04
C ASP A 9 12.91 -13.22 -1.05
N ARG A 10 13.89 -14.13 -1.11
CA ARG A 10 14.98 -14.09 -2.10
C ARG A 10 14.49 -14.33 -3.53
N LEU A 11 13.62 -15.33 -3.74
CA LEU A 11 13.02 -15.62 -5.05
C LEU A 11 12.24 -14.39 -5.55
N VAL A 12 11.35 -13.83 -4.72
CA VAL A 12 10.59 -12.63 -5.09
C VAL A 12 11.51 -11.46 -5.42
N GLY A 13 12.51 -11.21 -4.58
CA GLY A 13 13.46 -10.12 -4.77
C GLY A 13 14.22 -10.23 -6.10
N TYR A 14 14.85 -11.37 -6.38
CA TYR A 14 15.67 -11.52 -7.59
C TYR A 14 14.87 -11.70 -8.87
N THR A 15 13.69 -12.32 -8.81
CA THR A 15 12.89 -12.58 -10.02
C THR A 15 12.09 -11.35 -10.45
N ILE A 16 11.56 -10.56 -9.50
CA ILE A 16 10.66 -9.43 -9.82
C ILE A 16 11.40 -8.09 -9.95
N SER A 17 12.46 -7.84 -9.18
CA SER A 17 13.16 -6.53 -9.24
C SER A 17 13.66 -6.16 -10.65
N PRO A 18 14.21 -7.07 -11.49
CA PRO A 18 14.60 -6.74 -12.86
C PRO A 18 13.43 -6.25 -13.73
N LEU A 19 12.22 -6.76 -13.50
CA LEU A 19 11.01 -6.30 -14.20
C LEU A 19 10.64 -4.87 -13.80
N LEU A 20 10.72 -4.55 -12.50
CA LEU A 20 10.49 -3.20 -11.99
C LEU A 20 11.50 -2.20 -12.57
N TRP A 21 12.75 -2.59 -12.75
CA TRP A 21 13.77 -1.74 -13.37
C TRP A 21 13.50 -1.46 -14.84
N LYS A 22 13.01 -2.45 -15.57
CA LYS A 22 12.67 -2.32 -16.98
C LYS A 22 11.41 -1.49 -17.21
N LYS A 23 10.43 -1.58 -16.31
CA LYS A 23 9.09 -1.01 -16.50
C LYS A 23 8.82 0.29 -15.75
N ILE A 24 9.52 0.53 -14.65
CA ILE A 24 9.25 1.68 -13.76
C ILE A 24 10.52 2.50 -13.58
N ARG A 25 11.49 2.02 -12.81
CA ARG A 25 12.74 2.75 -12.50
C ARG A 25 13.82 1.80 -11.99
N LYS A 26 15.05 2.00 -12.46
CA LYS A 26 16.23 1.28 -11.92
C LYS A 26 16.39 1.54 -10.42
N GLY A 27 16.75 0.48 -9.68
CA GLY A 27 16.98 0.55 -8.23
C GLY A 27 15.75 0.29 -7.36
N LEU A 28 14.57 0.04 -7.94
CA LEU A 28 13.40 -0.40 -7.19
C LEU A 28 13.54 -1.85 -6.72
N SER A 29 13.11 -2.13 -5.49
CA SER A 29 13.09 -3.47 -4.93
C SER A 29 11.69 -4.08 -5.02
N ALA A 30 11.64 -5.37 -5.34
CA ALA A 30 10.43 -6.17 -5.15
C ALA A 30 10.47 -6.84 -3.77
N GLY A 31 9.36 -6.73 -3.03
CA GLY A 31 9.24 -7.35 -1.71
C GLY A 31 7.82 -7.81 -1.47
N ARG A 32 7.65 -9.11 -1.15
CA ARG A 32 6.34 -9.75 -1.01
C ARG A 32 5.43 -9.09 0.03
N VAL A 33 5.99 -8.62 1.14
CA VAL A 33 5.24 -7.96 2.23
C VAL A 33 5.15 -6.45 1.99
N GLN A 34 6.26 -5.82 1.58
CA GLN A 34 6.33 -4.39 1.35
C GLN A 34 5.35 -3.93 0.25
N SER A 35 5.18 -4.69 -0.82
CA SER A 35 4.26 -4.31 -1.90
C SER A 35 2.79 -4.32 -1.47
N VAL A 36 2.40 -5.27 -0.61
CA VAL A 36 1.03 -5.32 -0.05
C VAL A 36 0.80 -4.17 0.91
N ALA A 37 1.76 -3.87 1.79
CA ALA A 37 1.67 -2.72 2.69
C ALA A 37 1.58 -1.40 1.91
N LEU A 38 2.38 -1.23 0.86
CA LEU A 38 2.31 -0.06 -0.02
C LEU A 38 0.94 0.03 -0.69
N ARG A 39 0.40 -1.09 -1.18
CA ARG A 39 -0.93 -1.13 -1.78
C ARG A 39 -2.01 -0.67 -0.79
N MET A 40 -1.98 -1.09 0.47
CA MET A 40 -2.96 -0.66 1.47
C MET A 40 -2.98 0.87 1.64
N ILE A 41 -1.81 1.51 1.57
CA ILE A 41 -1.70 2.98 1.65
C ILE A 41 -2.29 3.61 0.38
N CYS A 42 -1.90 3.12 -0.81
CA CYS A 42 -2.43 3.63 -2.07
C CYS A 42 -3.95 3.46 -2.19
N ASP A 43 -4.49 2.34 -1.72
CA ASP A 43 -5.92 2.06 -1.73
C ASP A 43 -6.67 3.06 -0.83
N ARG A 44 -6.15 3.37 0.37
CA ARG A 44 -6.71 4.41 1.25
C ARG A 44 -6.64 5.81 0.62
N GLU A 45 -5.52 6.15 -0.01
CA GLU A 45 -5.39 7.45 -0.67
C GLU A 45 -6.39 7.60 -1.83
N ALA A 46 -6.64 6.50 -2.55
CA ALA A 46 -7.67 6.47 -3.59
C ALA A 46 -9.08 6.64 -3.01
N GLU A 47 -9.39 6.01 -1.87
CA GLU A 47 -10.67 6.23 -1.15
C GLU A 47 -10.84 7.70 -0.75
N ILE A 48 -9.79 8.32 -0.20
CA ILE A 48 -9.81 9.75 0.19
C ILE A 48 -9.99 10.64 -1.04
N SER A 49 -9.26 10.36 -2.13
CA SER A 49 -9.36 11.13 -3.37
C SER A 49 -10.73 11.01 -4.05
N ALA A 50 -11.41 9.89 -3.86
CA ALA A 50 -12.76 9.63 -4.39
C ALA A 50 -13.88 10.11 -3.46
N PHE A 51 -13.56 10.55 -2.23
CA PHE A 51 -14.55 11.01 -1.26
C PHE A 51 -15.17 12.34 -1.70
N VAL A 52 -16.50 12.35 -1.89
CA VAL A 52 -17.27 13.57 -2.15
C VAL A 52 -17.93 13.98 -0.83
N PRO A 53 -17.51 15.10 -0.20
CA PRO A 53 -18.08 15.54 1.07
C PRO A 53 -19.53 15.98 0.88
N GLU A 54 -20.40 15.56 1.80
CA GLU A 54 -21.78 16.00 1.87
C GLU A 54 -21.91 17.05 2.98
N GLU A 55 -22.56 18.17 2.67
CA GLU A 55 -22.80 19.25 3.64
C GLU A 55 -23.90 18.86 4.62
N TYR A 56 -23.64 19.06 5.92
CA TYR A 56 -24.63 18.86 6.97
C TYR A 56 -24.39 19.83 8.13
N TRP A 57 -25.43 20.09 8.92
CA TRP A 57 -25.37 20.92 10.13
C TRP A 57 -25.67 20.07 11.36
N THR A 58 -24.83 20.18 12.39
CA THR A 58 -25.08 19.57 13.71
C THR A 58 -25.64 20.62 14.66
N LEU A 59 -26.83 20.38 15.21
CA LEU A 59 -27.43 21.22 16.26
C LEU A 59 -27.15 20.59 17.62
N ASN A 60 -26.34 21.26 18.45
CA ASN A 60 -26.06 20.84 19.82
C ASN A 60 -26.85 21.71 20.80
N ALA A 61 -27.45 21.10 21.81
CA ALA A 61 -28.11 21.78 22.92
C ALA A 61 -27.70 21.14 24.25
N GLN A 62 -27.35 21.96 25.23
CA GLN A 62 -27.25 21.54 26.63
C GLN A 62 -28.51 22.02 27.36
N LEU A 63 -29.19 21.08 28.03
CA LEU A 63 -30.31 21.37 28.92
C LEU A 63 -29.79 21.38 30.37
N LEU A 64 -30.19 22.40 31.12
CA LEU A 64 -29.86 22.61 32.54
C LEU A 64 -30.62 21.65 33.45
#